data_AF-A0A914TJR4-F1
#
_entry.id   AF-A0A914TJR4-F1
#
_cell.length_a   1.000
_cell.length_b   1.000
_cell.length_c   1.000
_cell.angle_alpha   90.00
_cell.angle_beta   90.00
_cell.angle_gamma   90.00
#
_symmetry.space_group_name_H-M   'P 1'
#
loop_
_entity.id
_entity.type
_entity.pdbx_description
1 polymer ?
#
loop_
_entity_poly.entity_id
_entity_poly.type
_entity_poly.pdbx_seq_one_letter_code
_entity_poly.pdbx_strand_id
1 'polypeptide(L)'
;MRFLVNKHVKLLSLDAMNTLIGLKEPPGKIYAKFAAEYGIQVNPDMLAQRFKKGFKELETKYPCYGYDTFGAAKWWSKLIKYTFADNHDFGDAESFDHMCMKLYDYYETPEPWKLLEDNVAEHLLNIRSHDIGICITSNFDSRLRTVLYDFDILNHIDYIALSGEIGKAKPDPAIFNEIMEHFSLSNSKEILHIGDSLEKDYKGALDFGAQACLYGLKDATEGIPNIENLGDLKFEK
;
A
#
# COMPACT_ATOMS: atom_id res chain seq x y z
N MET A 1 -19.50 3.93 13.28
CA MET A 1 -20.56 4.52 12.43
C MET A 1 -20.67 3.62 11.20
N ARG A 2 -21.86 3.25 10.71
CA ARG A 2 -21.98 2.30 9.58
C ARG A 2 -22.09 3.06 8.25
N PHE A 3 -21.24 2.73 7.27
CA PHE A 3 -21.30 3.31 5.92
C PHE A 3 -22.26 2.52 5.04
N LEU A 4 -23.18 3.20 4.36
CA LEU A 4 -24.16 2.59 3.46
C LEU A 4 -23.63 2.61 2.02
N VAL A 5 -23.32 1.43 1.49
CA VAL A 5 -22.90 1.19 0.11
C VAL A 5 -24.12 1.26 -0.79
N ASN A 6 -24.06 2.18 -1.75
CA ASN A 6 -25.11 2.39 -2.73
C ASN A 6 -25.31 1.17 -3.64
N LYS A 7 -26.56 0.82 -3.98
CA LYS A 7 -26.89 -0.34 -4.84
C LYS A 7 -26.28 -0.31 -6.25
N HIS A 8 -25.76 0.83 -6.71
CA HIS A 8 -25.09 0.97 -8.01
C HIS A 8 -23.59 0.65 -7.96
N VAL A 9 -23.02 0.43 -6.78
CA VAL A 9 -21.63 -0.04 -6.65
C VAL A 9 -21.55 -1.46 -7.19
N LYS A 10 -20.61 -1.67 -8.11
CA LYS A 10 -20.27 -2.97 -8.69
C LYS A 10 -18.85 -3.41 -8.36
N LEU A 11 -17.99 -2.46 -7.98
CA LEU A 11 -16.59 -2.70 -7.67
C LEU A 11 -16.21 -1.99 -6.38
N LEU A 12 -15.68 -2.76 -5.44
CA LEU A 12 -14.96 -2.25 -4.29
C LEU A 12 -13.46 -2.24 -4.61
N SER A 13 -12.87 -1.04 -4.66
CA SER A 13 -11.44 -0.83 -4.82
C SER A 13 -10.82 -0.53 -3.46
N LEU A 14 -9.85 -1.32 -3.02
CA LEU A 14 -9.23 -1.19 -1.71
C LEU A 14 -7.77 -0.73 -1.86
N ASP A 15 -7.34 0.23 -1.06
CA ASP A 15 -5.91 0.37 -0.78
C ASP A 15 -5.41 -0.80 0.09
N ALA A 16 -4.11 -1.02 0.09
CA ALA A 16 -3.50 -2.09 0.85
C ALA A 16 -2.80 -1.57 2.12
N MET A 17 -1.84 -0.67 1.98
CA MET A 17 -1.05 -0.17 3.11
C MET A 17 -1.93 0.69 4.03
N ASN A 18 -1.80 0.49 5.34
CA ASN A 18 -2.64 1.14 6.37
C ASN A 18 -4.16 0.91 6.23
N THR A 19 -4.59 0.02 5.32
CA THR A 19 -6.00 -0.32 5.09
C THR A 19 -6.23 -1.80 5.36
N LEU A 20 -5.57 -2.68 4.60
CA LEU A 20 -5.59 -4.13 4.84
C LEU A 20 -4.40 -4.59 5.67
N ILE A 21 -3.22 -4.09 5.32
CA ILE A 21 -1.94 -4.45 5.93
C ILE A 21 -1.26 -3.23 6.54
N GLY A 22 -0.45 -3.46 7.56
CA GLY A 22 0.43 -2.45 8.11
C GLY A 22 1.79 -3.03 8.48
N LEU A 23 2.73 -2.14 8.79
CA LEU A 23 4.03 -2.56 9.32
C LEU A 23 3.90 -2.93 10.81
N LYS A 24 4.55 -4.03 11.21
CA LYS A 24 4.74 -4.38 12.63
C LYS A 24 5.63 -3.35 13.32
N GLU A 25 6.66 -2.87 12.61
CA GLU A 25 7.61 -1.87 13.10
C GLU A 25 7.98 -0.84 12.02
N PRO A 26 8.26 0.42 12.39
CA PRO A 26 8.66 1.44 11.43
C PRO A 26 10.01 1.09 10.77
N PRO A 27 10.24 1.51 9.49
CA PRO A 27 11.45 1.14 8.74
C PRO A 27 12.75 1.48 9.46
N GLY A 28 12.84 2.64 10.13
CA GLY A 28 14.06 3.03 10.86
C GLY A 28 14.48 2.03 11.95
N LYS A 29 13.52 1.40 12.65
CA LYS A 29 13.82 0.35 13.65
C LYS A 29 14.27 -0.94 12.98
N ILE A 30 13.61 -1.37 11.91
CA ILE A 30 13.99 -2.57 11.16
C ILE A 30 15.39 -2.41 10.57
N TYR A 31 15.68 -1.27 9.93
CA TYR A 31 16.99 -0.99 9.34
C TYR A 31 18.10 -0.99 10.41
N ALA A 32 17.84 -0.45 11.61
CA ALA A 32 18.78 -0.50 12.73
C ALA A 32 19.04 -1.94 13.22
N LYS A 33 18.01 -2.80 13.27
CA LYS A 33 18.17 -4.23 13.63
C LYS A 33 19.05 -4.96 12.62
N PHE A 34 18.80 -4.77 11.32
CA PHE A 34 19.63 -5.35 10.27
C PHE A 34 21.07 -4.86 10.36
N ALA A 35 21.31 -3.56 10.57
CA ALA A 35 22.66 -3.03 10.75
C ALA A 35 23.38 -3.64 11.97
N ALA A 36 22.66 -3.91 13.06
CA ALA A 36 23.22 -4.52 14.27
C ALA A 36 23.71 -5.95 14.04
N GLU A 37 23.11 -6.72 13.12
CA GLU A 37 23.60 -8.06 12.72
C GLU A 37 24.99 -8.00 12.08
N TYR A 38 25.37 -6.86 11.52
CA TYR A 38 26.68 -6.59 10.94
C TYR A 38 27.60 -5.83 11.91
N GLY A 39 27.23 -5.74 13.19
CA GLY A 39 28.02 -5.09 14.23
C GLY A 39 27.88 -3.57 14.28
N ILE A 40 26.93 -2.99 13.55
CA ILE A 40 26.80 -1.53 13.41
C ILE A 40 25.62 -1.03 14.22
N GLN A 41 25.91 -0.11 15.14
CA GLN A 41 24.90 0.57 15.92
C GLN A 41 24.52 1.88 15.25
N VAL A 42 23.25 2.00 14.87
CA VAL A 42 22.71 3.18 14.18
C VAL A 42 21.45 3.65 14.89
N ASN A 43 21.28 4.97 15.00
CA ASN A 43 20.08 5.55 15.59
C ASN A 43 18.86 5.32 14.66
N PRO A 44 17.80 4.62 15.11
CA PRO A 44 16.62 4.34 14.29
C PRO A 44 15.83 5.59 13.88
N ASP A 45 15.83 6.65 14.70
CA ASP A 45 15.13 7.90 14.38
C ASP A 45 15.86 8.66 13.25
N MET A 46 17.19 8.63 13.27
CA MET A 46 18.01 9.17 12.18
C MET A 46 17.76 8.40 10.88
N LEU A 47 17.72 7.07 10.92
CA LEU A 47 17.38 6.24 9.76
C LEU A 47 15.97 6.55 9.26
N ALA A 48 14.99 6.72 10.15
CA ALA A 48 13.62 7.09 9.76
C ALA A 48 13.57 8.45 9.03
N GLN A 49 14.30 9.45 9.52
CA GLN A 49 14.39 10.77 8.88
C GLN A 49 15.03 10.67 7.49
N ARG A 50 16.14 9.93 7.36
CA ARG A 50 16.82 9.75 6.07
C ARG A 50 15.99 8.93 5.09
N PHE A 51 15.33 7.87 5.56
CA PHE A 51 14.41 7.07 4.76
C PHE A 51 13.31 7.97 4.17
N LYS A 52 12.65 8.79 5.00
CA LYS A 52 11.60 9.70 4.54
C LYS A 52 12.12 10.70 3.50
N LYS A 53 13.31 11.25 3.72
CA LYS A 53 13.95 12.17 2.78
C LYS A 53 14.28 11.48 1.45
N GLY A 54 14.96 10.34 1.51
CA GLY A 54 15.35 9.55 0.34
C GLY A 54 14.16 9.05 -0.45
N PHE A 55 13.11 8.60 0.24
CA PHE A 55 11.86 8.15 -0.40
C PHE A 55 11.25 9.29 -1.21
N LYS A 56 11.12 10.49 -0.61
CA LYS A 56 10.58 11.66 -1.31
C LYS A 56 11.42 12.05 -2.52
N GLU A 57 12.75 12.07 -2.38
CA GLU A 57 13.67 12.41 -3.47
C GLU A 57 13.59 11.39 -4.62
N LEU A 58 13.59 10.10 -4.30
CA LEU A 58 13.50 9.03 -5.30
C LEU A 58 12.12 9.00 -5.95
N GLU A 59 11.04 9.18 -5.21
CA GLU A 59 9.69 9.21 -5.78
C GLU A 59 9.50 10.42 -6.71
N THR A 60 10.10 11.56 -6.39
CA THR A 60 10.08 12.74 -7.27
C THR A 60 10.85 12.50 -8.56
N LYS A 61 12.00 11.81 -8.49
CA LYS A 61 12.91 11.63 -9.63
C LYS A 61 12.58 10.41 -10.48
N TYR A 62 12.08 9.36 -9.85
CA TYR A 62 11.81 8.04 -10.39
C TYR A 62 10.49 7.54 -9.77
N PRO A 63 9.34 8.14 -10.16
CA PRO A 63 8.04 7.81 -9.58
C PRO A 63 7.67 6.35 -9.81
N CYS A 64 6.67 5.87 -9.06
CA CYS A 64 6.15 4.51 -9.20
C CYS A 64 7.27 3.45 -9.12
N TYR A 65 8.15 3.62 -8.12
CA TYR A 65 9.26 2.69 -7.87
C TYR A 65 10.19 2.50 -9.08
N GLY A 66 10.30 3.52 -9.93
CA GLY A 66 11.17 3.50 -11.11
C GLY A 66 10.66 2.61 -12.26
N TYR A 67 9.34 2.45 -12.39
CA TYR A 67 8.66 1.67 -13.44
C TYR A 67 9.31 1.79 -14.84
N ASP A 68 9.39 2.98 -15.42
CA ASP A 68 9.96 3.22 -16.77
C ASP A 68 11.49 3.40 -16.78
N THR A 69 12.19 2.97 -15.74
CA THR A 69 13.63 3.20 -15.60
C THR A 69 14.40 1.93 -15.27
N PHE A 70 14.52 1.61 -13.98
CA PHE A 70 15.32 0.50 -13.49
C PHE A 70 14.54 -0.47 -12.60
N GLY A 71 13.23 -0.22 -12.41
CA GLY A 71 12.32 -1.08 -11.66
C GLY A 71 12.47 -1.03 -10.14
N ALA A 72 11.47 -1.61 -9.46
CA ALA A 72 11.29 -1.50 -8.01
C ALA A 72 12.50 -2.03 -7.21
N ALA A 73 13.08 -3.17 -7.60
CA ALA A 73 14.22 -3.74 -6.88
C ALA A 73 15.42 -2.78 -6.81
N LYS A 74 15.80 -2.17 -7.93
CA LYS A 74 16.88 -1.17 -7.97
C LYS A 74 16.47 0.13 -7.28
N TRP A 75 15.20 0.52 -7.34
CA TRP A 75 14.67 1.68 -6.63
C TRP A 75 14.81 1.54 -5.13
N TRP A 76 14.38 0.41 -4.57
CA TRP A 76 14.49 0.13 -3.14
C TRP A 76 15.94 -0.05 -2.71
N SER A 77 16.79 -0.70 -3.51
CA SER A 77 18.23 -0.76 -3.25
C SER A 77 18.85 0.63 -3.13
N LYS A 78 18.51 1.57 -4.04
CA LYS A 78 18.95 2.97 -3.94
C LYS A 78 18.46 3.65 -2.67
N LEU A 79 17.20 3.43 -2.29
CA LEU A 79 16.64 4.00 -1.07
C LEU A 79 17.34 3.47 0.18
N ILE A 80 17.58 2.16 0.25
CA ILE A 80 18.29 1.53 1.37
C ILE A 80 19.69 2.15 1.49
N LYS A 81 20.45 2.19 0.39
CA LYS A 81 21.79 2.79 0.36
C LYS A 81 21.77 4.26 0.77
N TYR A 82 20.81 5.03 0.27
CA TYR A 82 20.62 6.44 0.66
C TYR A 82 20.39 6.58 2.16
N THR A 83 19.58 5.69 2.74
CA THR A 83 19.22 5.73 4.16
C THR A 83 20.45 5.56 5.06
N PHE A 84 21.43 4.78 4.61
CA PHE A 84 22.70 4.52 5.32
C PHE A 84 23.88 5.42 4.90
N ALA A 85 23.68 6.41 4.03
CA ALA A 85 24.75 7.11 3.28
C ALA A 85 25.84 7.82 4.10
N ASP A 86 25.71 7.98 5.42
CA ASP A 86 26.79 8.50 6.26
C ASP A 86 27.67 7.33 6.74
N ASN A 87 28.52 6.83 5.83
CA ASN A 87 29.65 5.91 6.03
C ASN A 87 29.74 5.28 7.43
N HIS A 88 28.79 4.41 7.76
CA HIS A 88 29.02 3.49 8.85
C HIS A 88 30.07 2.49 8.37
N ASP A 89 30.98 2.10 9.27
CA ASP A 89 31.96 1.06 8.97
C ASP A 89 31.22 -0.29 8.87
N PHE A 90 30.63 -0.55 7.70
CA PHE A 90 30.07 -1.84 7.33
C PHE A 90 31.17 -2.88 7.04
N GLY A 91 32.44 -2.56 7.34
CA GLY A 91 33.59 -3.31 6.91
C GLY A 91 33.82 -3.11 5.42
N ASP A 92 33.61 -4.16 4.64
CA ASP A 92 33.75 -4.13 3.19
C ASP A 92 32.42 -3.83 2.46
N ALA A 93 32.52 -3.45 1.19
CA ALA A 93 31.37 -3.10 0.35
C ALA A 93 30.43 -4.30 0.07
N GLU A 94 30.94 -5.53 0.07
CA GLU A 94 30.14 -6.73 -0.17
C GLU A 94 29.21 -7.02 1.00
N SER A 95 29.70 -6.86 2.23
CA SER A 95 28.92 -6.99 3.47
C SER A 95 27.74 -6.01 3.50
N PHE A 96 27.97 -4.76 3.11
CA PHE A 96 26.90 -3.76 3.00
C PHE A 96 25.87 -4.09 1.93
N ASP A 97 26.33 -4.51 0.74
CA ASP A 97 25.45 -4.89 -0.36
C ASP A 97 24.59 -6.11 0.01
N HIS A 98 25.17 -7.10 0.69
CA HIS A 98 24.46 -8.27 1.19
C HIS A 98 23.41 -7.90 2.25
N MET A 99 23.70 -6.98 3.18
CA MET A 99 22.70 -6.45 4.11
C MET A 99 21.55 -5.77 3.36
N CYS A 100 21.85 -4.94 2.36
CA CYS A 100 20.83 -4.25 1.57
C CYS A 100 19.90 -5.24 0.84
N MET A 101 20.46 -6.33 0.30
CA MET A 101 19.69 -7.41 -0.34
C MET A 101 18.79 -8.10 0.69
N LYS A 102 19.34 -8.56 1.82
CA LYS A 102 18.56 -9.21 2.88
C LYS A 102 17.42 -8.33 3.37
N LEU A 103 17.64 -7.03 3.51
CA LEU A 103 16.62 -6.08 3.93
C LEU A 103 15.53 -5.90 2.87
N TYR A 104 15.88 -5.92 1.58
CA TYR A 104 14.90 -5.91 0.49
C TYR A 104 14.03 -7.17 0.51
N ASP A 105 14.67 -8.34 0.62
CA ASP A 105 14.01 -9.66 0.64
C ASP A 105 13.11 -9.82 1.87
N TYR A 106 13.52 -9.27 3.03
CA TYR A 106 12.71 -9.29 4.25
C TYR A 106 11.32 -8.68 4.04
N TYR A 107 11.21 -7.60 3.26
CA TYR A 107 9.93 -6.94 2.96
C TYR A 107 9.06 -7.70 1.94
N GLU A 108 9.59 -8.76 1.31
CA GLU A 108 8.81 -9.68 0.49
C GLU A 108 8.18 -10.82 1.30
N THR A 109 8.67 -11.07 2.51
CA THR A 109 8.13 -12.06 3.45
C THR A 109 6.94 -11.50 4.25
N PRO A 110 6.17 -12.32 5.01
CA PRO A 110 5.11 -11.80 5.88
C PRO A 110 5.63 -11.22 7.20
N GLU A 111 6.92 -11.39 7.51
CA GLU A 111 7.51 -10.98 8.79
C GLU A 111 7.36 -9.49 9.12
N PRO A 112 7.61 -8.52 8.21
CA PRO A 112 7.44 -7.10 8.53
C PRO A 112 5.97 -6.67 8.62
N TRP A 113 5.05 -7.48 8.13
CA TRP A 113 3.67 -7.09 7.90
C TRP A 113 2.72 -7.67 8.95
N LYS A 114 1.58 -7.03 9.13
CA LYS A 114 0.44 -7.53 9.90
C LYS A 114 -0.85 -7.15 9.18
N LEU A 115 -1.89 -7.94 9.39
CA LEU A 115 -3.25 -7.51 9.10
C LEU A 115 -3.69 -6.41 10.08
N LEU A 116 -4.52 -5.50 9.60
CA LEU A 116 -5.15 -4.48 10.44
C LEU A 116 -6.49 -4.94 11.01
N GLU A 117 -7.12 -5.93 10.38
CA GLU A 117 -8.29 -6.62 10.90
C GLU A 117 -8.04 -8.13 10.88
N ASP A 118 -8.45 -8.83 11.95
CA ASP A 118 -8.30 -10.29 11.99
C ASP A 118 -9.30 -10.99 11.05
N ASN A 119 -10.43 -10.34 10.73
CA ASN A 119 -11.55 -10.93 9.98
C ASN A 119 -11.65 -10.43 8.52
N VAL A 120 -10.54 -9.94 7.92
CA VAL A 120 -10.57 -9.41 6.53
C VAL A 120 -11.22 -10.39 5.56
N ALA A 121 -10.81 -11.67 5.59
CA ALA A 121 -11.35 -12.68 4.67
C ALA A 121 -12.87 -12.85 4.78
N GLU A 122 -13.42 -12.84 6.00
CA GLU A 122 -14.87 -12.89 6.23
C GLU A 122 -15.58 -11.65 5.67
N HIS A 123 -15.01 -10.47 5.91
CA HIS A 123 -15.57 -9.22 5.38
C HIS A 123 -15.56 -9.20 3.85
N LEU A 124 -14.47 -9.64 3.21
CA LEU A 124 -14.38 -9.74 1.75
C LEU A 124 -15.38 -10.76 1.17
N LEU A 125 -15.60 -11.90 1.84
CA LEU A 125 -16.63 -12.87 1.44
C LEU A 125 -18.04 -12.27 1.54
N ASN A 126 -18.34 -11.54 2.61
CA ASN A 126 -19.61 -10.84 2.77
C ASN A 126 -19.80 -9.73 1.72
N ILE A 127 -18.76 -8.97 1.38
CA ILE A 127 -18.84 -7.99 0.28
C ILE A 127 -19.19 -8.71 -1.03
N ARG A 128 -18.48 -9.80 -1.34
CA ARG A 128 -18.69 -10.58 -2.56
C ARG A 128 -20.08 -11.20 -2.66
N SER A 129 -20.73 -11.55 -1.55
CA SER A 129 -22.10 -12.09 -1.57
C SER A 129 -23.17 -11.09 -2.02
N HIS A 130 -22.80 -9.83 -2.27
CA HIS A 130 -23.66 -8.79 -2.82
C HIS A 130 -23.38 -8.51 -4.31
N ASP A 131 -22.75 -9.47 -5.01
CA ASP A 131 -22.38 -9.37 -6.44
C ASP A 131 -21.44 -8.18 -6.76
N ILE A 132 -20.61 -7.80 -5.78
CA ILE A 132 -19.61 -6.75 -5.90
C ILE A 132 -18.24 -7.39 -6.15
N GLY A 133 -17.58 -6.99 -7.24
CA GLY A 133 -16.18 -7.32 -7.50
C GLY A 133 -15.26 -6.61 -6.51
N ILE A 134 -14.10 -7.18 -6.24
CA ILE A 134 -13.12 -6.64 -5.29
C ILE A 134 -11.77 -6.53 -5.97
N CYS A 135 -11.19 -5.33 -5.97
CA CYS A 135 -9.83 -5.13 -6.45
C CYS A 135 -8.96 -4.40 -5.42
N ILE A 136 -7.65 -4.59 -5.56
CA ILE A 136 -6.65 -3.77 -4.88
C ILE A 136 -6.19 -2.68 -5.84
N THR A 137 -6.12 -1.45 -5.35
CA THR A 137 -5.57 -0.31 -6.08
C THR A 137 -4.61 0.41 -5.16
N SER A 138 -3.31 0.18 -5.31
CA SER A 138 -2.32 0.60 -4.32
C SER A 138 -1.07 1.21 -4.94
N ASN A 139 -0.56 2.24 -4.27
CA ASN A 139 0.79 2.75 -4.53
C ASN A 139 1.78 1.81 -3.84
N PHE A 140 2.06 0.69 -4.51
CA PHE A 140 2.95 -0.37 -4.05
C PHE A 140 3.65 -1.01 -5.26
N ASP A 141 4.73 -1.75 -5.01
CA ASP A 141 5.38 -2.59 -6.02
C ASP A 141 4.90 -4.05 -5.99
N SER A 142 5.38 -4.86 -6.93
CA SER A 142 4.94 -6.25 -7.17
C SER A 142 4.96 -7.16 -5.94
N ARG A 143 5.80 -6.87 -4.93
CA ARG A 143 5.90 -7.68 -3.69
C ARG A 143 4.59 -7.75 -2.91
N LEU A 144 3.67 -6.80 -3.10
CA LEU A 144 2.37 -6.84 -2.43
C LEU A 144 1.60 -8.13 -2.74
N ARG A 145 1.78 -8.76 -3.92
CA ARG A 145 1.12 -10.05 -4.22
C ARG A 145 1.55 -11.15 -3.28
N THR A 146 2.84 -11.26 -2.99
CA THR A 146 3.38 -12.24 -2.04
C THR A 146 2.81 -11.99 -0.65
N VAL A 147 2.80 -10.72 -0.21
CA VAL A 147 2.24 -10.34 1.09
C VAL A 147 0.75 -10.70 1.20
N LEU A 148 -0.05 -10.42 0.17
CA LEU A 148 -1.48 -10.78 0.15
C LEU A 148 -1.70 -12.29 0.07
N TYR A 149 -0.80 -13.03 -0.57
CA TYR A 149 -0.83 -14.49 -0.61
C TYR A 149 -0.57 -15.08 0.79
N ASP A 150 0.46 -14.60 1.47
CA ASP A 150 0.85 -15.10 2.80
C ASP A 150 -0.19 -14.82 3.90
N PHE A 151 -1.06 -13.83 3.68
CA PHE A 151 -2.20 -13.52 4.55
C PHE A 151 -3.53 -14.15 4.09
N ASP A 152 -3.51 -15.07 3.11
CA ASP A 152 -4.70 -15.71 2.54
C ASP A 152 -5.74 -14.71 1.96
N ILE A 153 -5.32 -13.48 1.63
CA ILE A 153 -6.21 -12.45 1.05
C ILE A 153 -6.29 -12.60 -0.47
N LEU A 154 -5.20 -13.01 -1.12
CA LEU A 154 -5.08 -12.97 -2.59
C LEU A 154 -6.24 -13.68 -3.32
N ASN A 155 -6.74 -14.80 -2.78
CA ASN A 155 -7.83 -15.57 -3.38
C ASN A 155 -9.20 -14.86 -3.33
N HIS A 156 -9.31 -13.76 -2.59
CA HIS A 156 -10.54 -12.96 -2.48
C HIS A 156 -10.53 -11.74 -3.40
N ILE A 157 -9.45 -11.52 -4.15
CA ILE A 157 -9.24 -10.33 -4.97
C ILE A 157 -9.33 -10.70 -6.46
N ASP A 158 -10.18 -9.99 -7.21
CA ASP A 158 -10.39 -10.22 -8.64
C ASP A 158 -9.31 -9.57 -9.50
N TYR A 159 -8.77 -8.43 -9.07
CA TYR A 159 -7.70 -7.71 -9.76
C TYR A 159 -6.80 -6.90 -8.82
N ILE A 160 -5.54 -6.72 -9.18
CA ILE A 160 -4.57 -5.92 -8.41
C ILE A 160 -3.89 -4.93 -9.34
N ALA A 161 -4.22 -3.64 -9.18
CA ALA A 161 -3.57 -2.52 -9.83
C ALA A 161 -2.49 -1.92 -8.90
N LEU A 162 -1.22 -2.17 -9.22
CA LEU A 162 -0.07 -1.67 -8.45
C LEU A 162 0.67 -0.61 -9.23
N SER A 163 0.91 0.55 -8.61
CA SER A 163 1.60 1.65 -9.29
C SER A 163 2.97 1.25 -9.82
N GLY A 164 3.70 0.38 -9.11
CA GLY A 164 5.00 -0.13 -9.55
C GLY A 164 4.97 -1.03 -10.80
N GLU A 165 3.79 -1.47 -11.24
CA GLU A 165 3.61 -2.33 -12.41
C GLU A 165 2.89 -1.66 -13.57
N ILE A 166 2.16 -0.57 -13.31
CA ILE A 166 1.41 0.17 -14.33
C ILE A 166 1.97 1.57 -14.58
N GLY A 167 2.88 2.05 -13.72
CA GLY A 167 3.49 3.37 -13.83
C GLY A 167 2.57 4.56 -13.49
N LYS A 168 1.41 4.28 -12.87
CA LYS A 168 0.41 5.27 -12.46
C LYS A 168 0.07 5.07 -10.99
N ALA A 169 0.08 6.16 -10.22
CA ALA A 169 -0.11 6.12 -8.77
C ALA A 169 -1.24 7.05 -8.36
N LYS A 170 -2.04 6.65 -7.38
CA LYS A 170 -3.00 7.54 -6.71
C LYS A 170 -2.27 8.79 -6.18
N PRO A 171 -2.81 10.01 -6.34
CA PRO A 171 -4.16 10.34 -6.80
C PRO A 171 -4.33 10.53 -8.32
N ASP A 172 -3.36 10.14 -9.16
CA ASP A 172 -3.51 10.25 -10.62
C ASP A 172 -4.73 9.42 -11.10
N PRO A 173 -5.71 10.02 -11.81
CA PRO A 173 -6.90 9.31 -12.27
C PRO A 173 -6.60 8.11 -13.19
N ALA A 174 -5.42 8.06 -13.82
CA ALA A 174 -5.05 6.97 -14.72
C ALA A 174 -5.07 5.58 -14.04
N ILE A 175 -4.78 5.49 -12.74
CA ILE A 175 -4.89 4.21 -12.03
C ILE A 175 -6.34 3.75 -11.87
N PHE A 176 -7.29 4.69 -11.76
CA PHE A 176 -8.71 4.35 -11.68
C PHE A 176 -9.29 4.02 -13.06
N ASN A 177 -8.76 4.62 -14.14
CA ASN A 177 -9.08 4.19 -15.51
C ASN A 177 -8.67 2.74 -15.76
N GLU A 178 -7.48 2.34 -15.32
CA GLU A 178 -6.98 0.96 -15.43
C GLU A 178 -7.98 -0.05 -14.84
N ILE A 179 -8.49 0.18 -13.62
CA ILE A 179 -9.49 -0.72 -13.03
C ILE A 179 -10.86 -0.60 -13.72
N MET A 180 -11.25 0.59 -14.19
CA MET A 180 -12.51 0.77 -14.90
C MET A 180 -12.52 -0.02 -16.22
N GLU A 181 -11.42 0.00 -16.95
CA GLU A 181 -11.20 -0.78 -18.18
C GLU A 181 -11.17 -2.29 -17.89
N HIS A 182 -10.42 -2.72 -16.87
CA HIS A 182 -10.33 -4.14 -16.48
C HIS A 182 -11.71 -4.75 -16.19
N PHE A 183 -12.54 -4.03 -15.44
CA PHE A 183 -13.88 -4.49 -15.06
C PHE A 183 -14.97 -4.10 -16.08
N SER A 184 -14.60 -3.49 -17.22
CA SER A 184 -15.54 -3.01 -18.25
C SER A 184 -16.67 -2.15 -17.68
N LEU A 185 -16.36 -1.31 -16.69
CA LEU A 185 -17.30 -0.39 -16.09
C LEU A 185 -17.53 0.80 -17.00
N SER A 186 -18.76 1.30 -17.00
CA SER A 186 -19.19 2.38 -17.88
C SER A 186 -19.37 3.70 -17.15
N ASN A 187 -19.37 3.67 -15.82
CA ASN A 187 -19.56 4.82 -14.97
C ASN A 187 -18.66 4.71 -13.74
N SER A 188 -17.80 5.71 -13.50
CA SER A 188 -16.90 5.72 -12.35
C SER A 188 -17.62 5.65 -11.01
N LYS A 189 -18.88 6.08 -10.92
CA LYS A 189 -19.72 5.93 -9.72
C LYS A 189 -20.03 4.46 -9.37
N GLU A 190 -19.80 3.51 -10.27
CA GLU A 190 -19.90 2.07 -9.97
C GLU A 190 -18.75 1.57 -9.09
N ILE A 191 -17.73 2.42 -8.85
CA ILE A 191 -16.57 2.15 -8.01
C ILE A 191 -16.76 2.83 -6.66
N LEU A 192 -16.56 2.08 -5.58
CA LEU A 192 -16.29 2.61 -4.24
C LEU A 192 -14.83 2.35 -3.90
N HIS A 193 -14.03 3.40 -3.74
CA HIS A 193 -12.66 3.28 -3.27
C HIS A 193 -12.56 3.47 -1.75
N ILE A 194 -11.81 2.60 -1.07
CA ILE A 194 -11.56 2.67 0.37
C ILE A 194 -10.06 2.64 0.63
N GLY A 195 -9.55 3.62 1.38
CA GLY A 195 -8.15 3.70 1.80
C GLY A 195 -7.94 4.67 2.97
N ASP A 196 -6.72 4.75 3.50
CA ASP A 196 -6.39 5.56 4.68
C ASP A 196 -6.08 7.03 4.34
N SER A 197 -5.67 7.31 3.11
CA SER A 197 -5.15 8.61 2.71
C SER A 197 -6.25 9.55 2.22
N LEU A 198 -6.42 10.67 2.93
CA LEU A 198 -7.32 11.75 2.49
C LEU A 198 -7.00 12.26 1.08
N GLU A 199 -5.71 12.42 0.76
CA GLU A 199 -5.29 12.96 -0.55
C GLU A 199 -5.28 11.88 -1.63
N LYS A 200 -4.65 10.72 -1.38
CA LYS A 200 -4.45 9.70 -2.42
C LYS A 200 -5.72 8.91 -2.69
N ASP A 201 -6.40 8.50 -1.63
CA ASP A 201 -7.51 7.54 -1.72
C ASP A 201 -8.83 8.29 -1.82
N TYR A 202 -9.14 9.12 -0.83
CA TYR A 202 -10.43 9.77 -0.76
C TYR A 202 -10.61 10.85 -1.85
N LYS A 203 -9.76 11.89 -1.84
CA LYS A 203 -9.82 12.94 -2.86
C LYS A 203 -9.50 12.41 -4.26
N GLY A 204 -8.47 11.57 -4.39
CA GLY A 204 -8.12 10.95 -5.67
C GLY A 204 -9.28 10.21 -6.32
N ALA A 205 -10.04 9.42 -5.56
CA ALA A 205 -11.23 8.74 -6.09
C ALA A 205 -12.38 9.70 -6.41
N LEU A 206 -12.65 10.70 -5.56
CA LEU A 206 -13.69 11.69 -5.82
C LEU A 206 -13.40 12.56 -7.05
N ASP A 207 -12.14 12.98 -7.24
CA ASP A 207 -11.71 13.78 -8.39
C ASP A 207 -11.81 12.98 -9.70
N PHE A 208 -11.67 11.65 -9.64
CA PHE A 208 -11.97 10.74 -10.74
C PHE A 208 -13.48 10.56 -11.00
N GLY A 209 -14.33 10.91 -10.03
CA GLY A 209 -15.78 10.75 -10.07
C GLY A 209 -16.30 9.44 -9.47
N ALA A 210 -15.41 8.64 -8.86
CA ALA A 210 -15.80 7.46 -8.08
C ALA A 210 -16.39 7.86 -6.73
N GLN A 211 -16.99 6.89 -6.05
CA GLN A 211 -17.36 7.03 -4.65
C GLN A 211 -16.14 6.74 -3.77
N ALA A 212 -16.07 7.35 -2.59
CA ALA A 212 -14.93 7.19 -1.69
C ALA A 212 -15.36 7.09 -0.22
N CYS A 213 -14.63 6.30 0.55
CA CYS A 213 -14.78 6.17 2.01
C CYS A 213 -13.40 6.04 2.64
N LEU A 214 -13.14 6.76 3.74
CA LEU A 214 -11.86 6.65 4.44
C LEU A 214 -11.85 5.49 5.42
N TYR A 215 -10.70 4.83 5.52
CA TYR A 215 -10.43 3.76 6.46
C TYR A 215 -9.68 4.27 7.69
N GLY A 216 -10.06 3.79 8.88
CA GLY A 216 -9.25 3.92 10.10
C GLY A 216 -9.26 5.31 10.75
N LEU A 217 -10.12 6.23 10.32
CA LEU A 217 -10.34 7.52 10.99
C LEU A 217 -11.10 7.32 12.31
N LYS A 218 -10.39 7.36 13.44
CA LYS A 218 -10.97 7.24 14.78
C LYS A 218 -11.81 8.45 15.19
N ASP A 219 -11.42 9.63 14.70
CA ASP A 219 -12.18 10.86 14.91
C ASP A 219 -12.82 11.21 13.56
N ALA A 220 -14.14 11.03 13.48
CA ALA A 220 -14.89 11.41 12.29
C ALA A 220 -14.66 12.90 12.00
N THR A 221 -13.87 13.21 10.98
CA THR A 221 -13.87 14.53 10.38
C THR A 221 -15.30 14.80 9.91
N GLU A 222 -15.96 15.81 10.49
CA GLU A 222 -17.37 16.10 10.19
C GLU A 222 -17.61 16.13 8.68
N GLY A 223 -18.54 15.29 8.22
CA GLY A 223 -18.96 15.23 6.81
C GLY A 223 -18.12 14.35 5.89
N ILE A 224 -17.04 13.69 6.36
CA ILE A 224 -16.28 12.74 5.56
C ILE A 224 -16.72 11.30 5.87
N PRO A 225 -17.26 10.54 4.89
CA PRO A 225 -17.61 9.15 5.10
C PRO A 225 -16.39 8.31 5.46
N ASN A 226 -16.52 7.53 6.52
CA ASN A 226 -15.44 6.69 7.04
C ASN A 226 -15.98 5.41 7.68
N ILE A 227 -15.10 4.41 7.75
CA ILE A 227 -15.27 3.13 8.44
C ILE A 227 -14.03 2.84 9.30
N GLU A 228 -14.22 2.12 10.40
CA GLU A 228 -13.11 1.61 11.20
C GLU A 228 -12.67 0.22 10.72
N ASN A 229 -13.61 -0.56 10.21
CA ASN A 229 -13.39 -1.89 9.66
C ASN A 229 -14.28 -2.15 8.44
N LEU A 230 -13.90 -3.06 7.55
CA LEU A 230 -14.69 -3.43 6.37
C LEU A 230 -16.08 -4.00 6.72
N GLY A 231 -16.25 -4.58 7.92
CA GLY A 231 -17.55 -5.07 8.44
C GLY A 231 -18.55 -3.96 8.79
N ASP A 232 -18.10 -2.69 8.88
CA ASP A 232 -18.96 -1.53 9.07
C ASP A 232 -19.79 -1.21 7.83
N LEU A 233 -19.41 -1.75 6.66
CA LEU A 233 -20.17 -1.62 5.43
C LEU A 233 -21.55 -2.26 5.57
N LYS A 234 -22.56 -1.57 5.05
CA LYS A 234 -23.93 -2.06 4.88
C LYS A 234 -24.32 -1.84 3.44
N PHE A 235 -25.04 -2.80 2.86
CA PHE A 235 -25.41 -2.75 1.45
C PHE A 235 -26.88 -2.39 1.34
N GLU A 236 -27.19 -1.41 0.49
CA GLU A 236 -28.57 -1.16 0.09
C GLU A 236 -29.16 -2.40 -0.59
N LYS A 237 -30.43 -2.67 -0.31
CA LYS A 237 -31.19 -3.72 -0.99
C LYS A 237 -31.68 -3.27 -2.36
#